data_AF-A0A970J090-F1
#
_entry.id   AF-A0A970J090-F1
#
_cell.length_a   1.000
_cell.length_b   1.000
_cell.length_c   1.000
_cell.angle_alpha   90.00
_cell.angle_beta   90.00
_cell.angle_gamma   90.00
#
_symmetry.space_group_name_H-M   'P 1'
#
loop_
_entity.id
_entity.type
_entity.pdbx_description
1 polymer ?
#
loop_
_entity_poly.entity_id
_entity_poly.type
_entity_poly.pdbx_seq_one_letter_code
_entity_poly.pdbx_strand_id
1 'polypeptide(L)'
;NKKGVEILTNAPIVSVSEDSITLKDGTNIATNTLVWTCGVQGNSFNSNLGLSLNNRGRLIANEYMQSLDKENIYVVGDCAFIEEGESKTLPQIVEAALQTSETAAHNIIADINNKEKKVFKSNYHGFMVSVGSHYAVANLSGIKLSGFFAMLMKHLVNLHYLWGAGGFYLIFKYLSHEFFNIKDRRSFVGGHLSAKSNVLWLVCLRVYIGVLWLLEGLKKLVGENTWEKAKGLKKLTSGIGDDSWVKKGNVKMPFDWLYKASESGNDAVSSASQAASNANAVADAVASASQSGAGEAASNAWPDPIMKMPNFYKSIMEIFMPNADVAIWFQRFVVVAEIGMGLLLIAGLFTWLASAASAFMVVNFILSGMAGWDILWYFFGAIALMAGAGKALGLDYFVMPWLKKLFSNFWVGKPKPIYDK
;
A
#
# COMPACT_ATOMS: atom_id res chain seq x y z
N ASN A 1 0.37 -1.01 -30.99
CA ASN A 1 1.67 -0.70 -30.37
C ASN A 1 1.46 0.03 -29.03
N LYS A 2 1.35 -0.68 -27.89
CA LYS A 2 0.80 -0.10 -26.62
C LYS A 2 1.77 0.83 -25.87
N LYS A 3 3.06 0.83 -26.23
CA LYS A 3 4.13 1.59 -25.54
C LYS A 3 4.92 2.51 -26.47
N GLY A 4 4.47 2.68 -27.72
CA GLY A 4 5.15 3.54 -28.70
C GLY A 4 6.51 2.99 -29.18
N VAL A 5 6.72 1.67 -29.12
CA VAL A 5 7.99 1.03 -29.54
C VAL A 5 7.80 0.40 -30.91
N GLU A 6 8.41 0.95 -31.94
CA GLU A 6 8.41 0.32 -33.26
C GLU A 6 9.31 -0.92 -33.27
N ILE A 7 8.78 -2.04 -33.79
CA ILE A 7 9.50 -3.32 -33.84
C ILE A 7 9.67 -3.69 -35.31
N LEU A 8 10.91 -3.57 -35.79
CA LEU A 8 11.29 -3.98 -37.13
C LEU A 8 11.96 -5.36 -37.05
N THR A 9 11.23 -6.40 -37.41
CA THR A 9 11.79 -7.74 -37.58
C THR A 9 12.30 -7.91 -39.01
N ASN A 10 13.22 -8.84 -39.22
CA ASN A 10 13.85 -9.07 -40.53
C ASN A 10 14.57 -7.84 -41.13
N ALA A 11 14.98 -6.90 -40.28
CA ALA A 11 15.63 -5.65 -40.64
C ALA A 11 17.08 -5.61 -40.14
N PRO A 12 18.01 -6.39 -40.72
CA PRO A 12 19.40 -6.38 -40.30
C PRO A 12 20.06 -5.04 -40.68
N ILE A 13 20.80 -4.47 -39.73
CA ILE A 13 21.61 -3.26 -39.92
C ILE A 13 22.87 -3.64 -40.71
N VAL A 14 23.18 -2.89 -41.76
CA VAL A 14 24.36 -3.10 -42.62
C VAL A 14 25.39 -1.99 -42.51
N SER A 15 25.00 -0.78 -42.12
CA SER A 15 25.92 0.32 -41.83
C SER A 15 25.35 1.26 -40.77
N VAL A 16 26.26 1.94 -40.07
CA VAL A 16 25.96 2.95 -39.05
C VAL A 16 26.73 4.22 -39.41
N SER A 17 26.01 5.33 -39.47
CA SER A 17 26.53 6.69 -39.67
C SER A 17 26.36 7.53 -38.40
N GLU A 18 26.83 8.77 -38.40
CA GLU A 18 26.79 9.65 -37.21
C GLU A 18 25.36 9.94 -36.72
N ASP A 19 24.42 10.10 -37.65
CA ASP A 19 23.04 10.50 -37.42
C ASP A 19 22.01 9.49 -37.96
N SER A 20 22.45 8.29 -38.38
CA SER A 20 21.59 7.36 -39.08
C SER A 20 22.08 5.90 -39.07
N ILE A 21 21.16 4.95 -39.28
CA ILE A 21 21.47 3.55 -39.57
C ILE A 21 20.88 3.13 -40.91
N THR A 22 21.60 2.30 -41.66
CA THR A 22 21.08 1.73 -42.92
C THR A 22 20.76 0.25 -42.73
N LEU A 23 19.56 -0.14 -43.15
CA LEU A 23 19.09 -1.51 -43.17
C LEU A 23 19.43 -2.20 -44.49
N LYS A 24 19.44 -3.52 -44.49
CA LYS A 24 19.80 -4.33 -45.68
C LYS A 24 18.90 -4.10 -46.90
N ASP A 25 17.66 -3.68 -46.69
CA ASP A 25 16.72 -3.33 -47.77
C ASP A 25 16.95 -1.92 -48.35
N GLY A 26 17.94 -1.18 -47.84
CA GLY A 26 18.26 0.18 -48.25
C GLY A 26 17.56 1.26 -47.43
N THR A 27 16.66 0.89 -46.50
CA THR A 27 15.98 1.85 -45.63
C THR A 27 16.99 2.54 -44.71
N ASN A 28 16.93 3.87 -44.64
CA ASN A 28 17.74 4.68 -43.74
C ASN A 28 16.87 5.22 -42.59
N ILE A 29 17.30 4.97 -41.35
CA ILE A 29 16.61 5.42 -40.14
C ILE A 29 17.50 6.44 -39.44
N ALA A 30 17.04 7.69 -39.39
CA ALA A 30 17.71 8.74 -38.64
C ALA A 30 17.66 8.45 -37.13
N THR A 31 18.80 8.53 -36.45
CA THR A 31 18.89 8.37 -35.00
C THR A 31 20.11 9.10 -34.44
N ASN A 32 19.95 9.72 -33.27
CA ASN A 32 21.08 10.29 -32.51
C ASN A 32 21.64 9.32 -31.46
N THR A 33 20.95 8.20 -31.21
CA THR A 33 21.35 7.23 -30.19
C THR A 33 21.16 5.81 -30.73
N LEU A 34 22.26 5.07 -30.86
CA LEU A 34 22.26 3.65 -31.16
C LEU A 34 22.74 2.85 -29.94
N VAL A 35 21.94 1.88 -29.51
CA VAL A 35 22.31 0.93 -28.45
C VAL A 35 22.42 -0.46 -29.07
N TRP A 36 23.65 -1.01 -29.13
CA TRP A 36 23.90 -2.32 -29.72
C TRP A 36 23.87 -3.42 -28.65
N THR A 37 22.90 -4.32 -28.75
CA THR A 37 22.72 -5.45 -27.81
C THR A 37 22.78 -6.81 -28.53
N CYS A 38 23.27 -6.85 -29.77
CA CYS A 38 23.21 -8.04 -30.63
C CYS A 38 24.54 -8.79 -30.63
N GLY A 39 24.54 -10.00 -30.08
CA GLY A 39 25.69 -10.90 -30.09
C GLY A 39 26.82 -10.45 -29.17
N VAL A 40 27.54 -11.43 -28.63
CA VAL A 40 28.77 -11.21 -27.85
C VAL A 40 29.87 -12.09 -28.41
N GLN A 41 31.13 -11.72 -28.18
CA GLN A 41 32.29 -12.51 -28.60
C GLN A 41 33.24 -12.69 -27.43
N GLY A 42 34.12 -13.69 -27.52
CA GLY A 42 35.17 -13.87 -26.54
C GLY A 42 36.08 -12.65 -26.47
N ASN A 43 36.70 -12.44 -25.30
CA ASN A 43 37.57 -11.28 -25.09
C ASN A 43 38.79 -11.37 -26.03
N SER A 44 39.17 -10.26 -26.66
CA SER A 44 40.34 -10.19 -27.54
C SER A 44 41.65 -10.55 -26.83
N PHE A 45 41.72 -10.41 -25.50
CA PHE A 45 42.84 -10.88 -24.70
C PHE A 45 43.13 -12.38 -24.88
N ASN A 46 42.11 -13.19 -25.16
CA ASN A 46 42.23 -14.63 -25.27
C ASN A 46 43.20 -15.07 -26.38
N SER A 47 43.32 -14.30 -27.48
CA SER A 47 44.25 -14.61 -28.58
C SER A 47 45.71 -14.53 -28.16
N ASN A 48 46.02 -13.80 -27.08
CA ASN A 48 47.39 -13.59 -26.62
C ASN A 48 47.85 -14.68 -25.64
N LEU A 49 46.97 -15.61 -25.26
CA LEU A 49 47.26 -16.63 -24.25
C LEU A 49 47.97 -17.87 -24.81
N GLY A 50 48.03 -18.02 -26.14
CA GLY A 50 48.56 -19.22 -26.79
C GLY A 50 47.77 -20.48 -26.44
N LEU A 51 46.47 -20.32 -26.18
CA LEU A 51 45.53 -21.40 -25.87
C LEU A 51 44.56 -21.59 -27.04
N SER A 52 44.01 -22.78 -27.15
CA SER A 52 43.04 -23.18 -28.16
C SER A 52 41.75 -22.34 -28.04
N LEU A 53 41.36 -21.73 -29.17
CA LEU A 53 40.19 -20.88 -29.28
C LEU A 53 39.19 -21.45 -30.27
N ASN A 54 37.91 -21.23 -30.01
CA ASN A 54 36.87 -21.45 -31.01
C ASN A 54 36.77 -20.27 -32.00
N ASN A 55 35.94 -20.43 -33.03
CA ASN A 55 35.72 -19.42 -34.07
C ASN A 55 35.13 -18.08 -33.56
N ARG A 56 34.72 -18.00 -32.29
CA ARG A 56 34.17 -16.80 -31.65
C ARG A 56 35.11 -16.24 -30.56
N GLY A 57 36.37 -16.69 -30.51
CA GLY A 57 37.39 -16.19 -29.58
C GLY A 57 37.22 -16.67 -28.13
N ARG A 58 36.44 -17.72 -27.88
CA ARG A 58 36.28 -18.36 -26.57
C ARG A 58 37.34 -19.46 -26.41
N LEU A 59 37.86 -19.61 -25.20
CA LEU A 59 38.83 -20.63 -24.82
C LEU A 59 38.16 -21.99 -24.71
N ILE A 60 38.71 -22.99 -25.40
CA ILE A 60 38.15 -24.34 -25.40
C ILE A 60 38.58 -25.06 -24.11
N ALA A 61 37.61 -25.59 -23.37
CA ALA A 61 37.83 -26.32 -22.13
C ALA A 61 37.30 -27.75 -22.20
N ASN A 62 37.95 -28.65 -21.46
CA ASN A 62 37.51 -30.04 -21.29
C ASN A 62 36.34 -30.15 -20.29
N GLU A 63 35.85 -31.37 -20.04
CA GLU A 63 34.73 -31.64 -19.14
C GLU A 63 35.00 -31.27 -17.66
N TYR A 64 36.27 -31.05 -17.29
CA TYR A 64 36.70 -30.64 -15.95
C TYR A 64 36.92 -29.12 -15.83
N MET A 65 36.57 -28.35 -16.87
CA MET A 65 36.78 -26.90 -17.00
C MET A 65 38.25 -26.49 -17.12
N GLN A 66 39.14 -27.40 -17.51
CA GLN A 66 40.54 -27.10 -17.78
C GLN A 66 40.73 -26.73 -19.26
N SER A 67 41.71 -25.89 -19.55
CA SER A 67 42.15 -25.66 -20.93
C SER A 67 42.60 -26.98 -21.58
N LEU A 68 42.32 -27.16 -22.87
CA LEU A 68 42.84 -28.30 -23.62
C LEU A 68 44.36 -28.33 -23.72
N ASP A 69 45.02 -27.18 -23.67
CA ASP A 69 46.47 -27.09 -23.88
C ASP A 69 47.26 -27.21 -22.56
N LYS A 70 46.63 -26.90 -21.43
CA LYS A 70 47.29 -26.81 -20.11
C LYS A 70 46.35 -27.17 -18.97
N GLU A 71 46.66 -28.25 -18.26
CA GLU A 71 45.84 -28.77 -17.15
C GLU A 71 45.77 -27.85 -15.93
N ASN A 72 46.77 -26.99 -15.73
CA ASN A 72 46.81 -26.05 -14.61
C ASN A 72 46.05 -24.74 -14.88
N ILE A 73 45.38 -24.62 -16.04
CA ILE A 73 44.57 -23.46 -16.40
C ILE A 73 43.11 -23.87 -16.44
N TYR A 74 42.29 -23.16 -15.68
CA TYR A 74 40.84 -23.34 -15.64
C TYR A 74 40.12 -22.18 -16.34
N VAL A 75 39.06 -22.50 -17.06
CA VAL A 75 38.31 -21.53 -17.88
C VAL A 75 36.82 -21.60 -17.52
N VAL A 76 36.21 -20.45 -17.22
CA VAL A 76 34.83 -20.36 -16.72
C VAL A 76 34.03 -19.25 -17.41
N GLY A 77 32.70 -19.30 -17.29
CA GLY A 77 31.80 -18.27 -17.79
C GLY A 77 31.83 -18.07 -19.31
N ASP A 78 31.59 -16.84 -19.76
CA ASP A 78 31.48 -16.52 -21.18
C ASP A 78 32.77 -16.74 -21.97
N CYS A 79 33.92 -16.74 -21.28
CA CYS A 79 35.22 -17.05 -21.87
C CYS A 79 35.38 -18.54 -22.20
N ALA A 80 34.72 -19.43 -21.47
CA ALA A 80 34.82 -20.88 -21.69
C ALA A 80 33.95 -21.33 -22.85
N PHE A 81 34.43 -22.28 -23.64
CA PHE A 81 33.64 -23.02 -24.61
C PHE A 81 33.82 -24.51 -24.34
N ILE A 82 32.71 -25.19 -24.04
CA ILE A 82 32.65 -26.64 -23.81
C ILE A 82 31.55 -27.20 -24.71
N GLU A 83 31.84 -28.35 -25.31
CA GLU A 83 30.87 -29.17 -26.01
C GLU A 83 30.44 -30.31 -25.08
N GLU A 84 29.20 -30.28 -24.63
CA GLU A 84 28.61 -31.32 -23.78
C GLU A 84 27.81 -32.28 -24.67
N GLY A 85 28.41 -33.40 -25.03
CA GLY A 85 27.83 -34.37 -25.97
C GLY A 85 27.67 -33.82 -27.40
N GLU A 86 26.85 -34.49 -28.22
CA GLU A 86 26.78 -34.22 -29.67
C GLU A 86 26.14 -32.87 -30.07
N SER A 87 25.56 -32.09 -29.15
CA SER A 87 24.81 -30.88 -29.54
C SER A 87 24.65 -29.76 -28.50
N LYS A 88 25.11 -29.91 -27.25
CA LYS A 88 24.96 -28.83 -26.26
C LYS A 88 26.23 -28.01 -26.18
N THR A 89 26.10 -26.72 -26.48
CA THR A 89 27.17 -25.74 -26.26
C THR A 89 26.84 -24.90 -25.02
N LEU A 90 27.89 -24.47 -24.31
CA LEU A 90 27.74 -23.63 -23.14
C LEU A 90 27.11 -22.26 -23.51
N PRO A 91 25.88 -21.94 -23.02
CA PRO A 91 25.26 -20.66 -23.24
C PRO A 91 25.96 -19.56 -22.46
N GLN A 92 25.88 -18.32 -22.98
CA GLN A 92 26.48 -17.13 -22.37
C GLN A 92 25.47 -16.48 -21.41
N ILE A 93 25.26 -17.13 -20.27
CA ILE A 93 24.30 -16.72 -19.24
C ILE A 93 24.93 -16.82 -17.84
N VAL A 94 24.43 -16.02 -16.90
CA VAL A 94 24.92 -15.98 -15.51
C VAL A 94 24.91 -17.36 -14.86
N GLU A 95 23.87 -18.15 -15.12
CA GLU A 95 23.73 -19.50 -14.56
C GLU A 95 24.85 -20.46 -15.03
N ALA A 96 25.23 -20.38 -16.30
CA ALA A 96 26.35 -21.14 -16.85
C ALA A 96 27.68 -20.68 -16.23
N ALA A 97 27.86 -19.38 -16.01
CA ALA A 97 29.04 -18.86 -15.33
C ALA A 97 29.15 -19.37 -13.89
N LEU A 98 28.04 -19.45 -13.15
CA LEU A 98 28.03 -20.02 -11.80
C LEU A 98 28.39 -21.51 -11.81
N GLN A 99 27.72 -22.32 -12.64
CA GLN A 99 27.94 -23.77 -12.66
C GLN A 99 29.37 -24.14 -13.12
N THR A 100 29.90 -23.43 -14.11
CA THR A 100 31.30 -23.62 -14.55
C THR A 100 32.29 -23.19 -13.48
N SER A 101 32.03 -22.11 -12.77
CA SER A 101 32.88 -21.63 -11.66
C SER A 101 32.89 -22.60 -10.48
N GLU A 102 31.74 -23.16 -10.10
CA GLU A 102 31.65 -24.16 -9.03
C GLU A 102 32.43 -25.43 -9.39
N THR A 103 32.33 -25.88 -10.64
CA THR A 103 33.05 -27.07 -11.12
C THR A 103 34.55 -26.83 -11.16
N ALA A 104 34.98 -25.69 -11.71
CA ALA A 104 36.40 -25.31 -11.73
C ALA A 104 36.97 -25.18 -10.30
N ALA A 105 36.26 -24.51 -9.38
CA ALA A 105 36.70 -24.38 -8.00
C ALA A 105 36.85 -25.74 -7.31
N HIS A 106 35.89 -26.65 -7.50
CA HIS A 106 35.98 -28.01 -6.97
C HIS A 106 37.19 -28.76 -7.53
N ASN A 107 37.44 -28.66 -8.83
CA ASN A 107 38.53 -29.37 -9.49
C ASN A 107 39.92 -28.78 -9.16
N ILE A 108 40.03 -27.47 -8.97
CA ILE A 108 41.24 -26.83 -8.44
C ILE A 108 41.56 -27.38 -7.04
N ILE A 109 40.55 -27.49 -6.16
CA ILE A 109 40.73 -28.07 -4.82
C ILE A 109 41.08 -29.56 -4.91
N ALA A 110 40.50 -30.29 -5.85
CA ALA A 110 40.81 -31.70 -6.08
C ALA A 110 42.26 -31.88 -6.55
N ASP A 111 42.75 -31.06 -7.48
CA ASP A 111 44.15 -31.05 -7.92
C ASP A 111 45.11 -30.77 -6.77
N ILE A 112 44.83 -29.75 -5.95
CA ILE A 112 45.68 -29.39 -4.79
C ILE A 112 45.78 -30.54 -3.79
N ASN A 113 44.69 -31.29 -3.60
CA ASN A 113 44.60 -32.36 -2.60
C ASN A 113 44.80 -33.77 -3.17
N ASN A 114 45.13 -33.90 -4.46
CA ASN A 114 45.20 -35.18 -5.18
C ASN A 114 43.94 -36.05 -5.02
N LYS A 115 42.76 -35.45 -5.21
CA LYS A 115 41.45 -36.12 -5.18
C LYS A 115 40.84 -36.23 -6.58
N GLU A 116 39.80 -37.04 -6.70
CA GLU A 116 39.05 -37.19 -7.96
C GLU A 116 38.34 -35.89 -8.37
N LYS A 117 38.36 -35.61 -9.67
CA LYS A 117 37.71 -34.45 -10.28
C LYS A 117 36.23 -34.72 -10.56
N LYS A 118 35.45 -33.65 -10.56
CA LYS A 118 34.04 -33.63 -10.93
C LYS A 118 33.86 -33.17 -12.37
N VAL A 119 33.10 -33.95 -13.13
CA VAL A 119 32.67 -33.63 -14.49
C VAL A 119 31.58 -32.56 -14.48
N PHE A 120 31.71 -31.54 -15.34
CA PHE A 120 30.68 -30.52 -15.56
C PHE A 120 29.45 -31.14 -16.24
N LYS A 121 28.26 -30.83 -15.72
CA LYS A 121 26.97 -31.18 -16.34
C LYS A 121 26.06 -29.97 -16.32
N SER A 122 25.53 -29.58 -17.47
CA SER A 122 24.65 -28.42 -17.52
C SER A 122 23.23 -28.76 -17.04
N ASN A 123 22.69 -27.91 -16.18
CA ASN A 123 21.29 -27.97 -15.77
C ASN A 123 20.73 -26.57 -15.58
N TYR A 124 20.20 -25.97 -16.65
CA TYR A 124 19.70 -24.60 -16.63
C TYR A 124 18.22 -24.55 -16.25
N HIS A 125 17.86 -23.70 -15.29
CA HIS A 125 16.50 -23.62 -14.73
C HIS A 125 15.53 -22.82 -15.61
N GLY A 126 16.00 -22.21 -16.70
CA GLY A 126 15.17 -21.53 -17.70
C GLY A 126 15.54 -20.07 -17.91
N PHE A 127 14.60 -19.25 -18.36
CA PHE A 127 14.87 -17.85 -18.70
C PHE A 127 13.71 -16.92 -18.36
N MET A 128 14.04 -15.65 -18.14
CA MET A 128 13.08 -14.59 -17.86
C MET A 128 13.45 -13.33 -18.63
N VAL A 129 12.46 -12.70 -19.25
CA VAL A 129 12.65 -11.47 -20.03
C VAL A 129 11.63 -10.44 -19.57
N SER A 130 12.12 -9.32 -19.04
CA SER A 130 11.27 -8.17 -18.72
C SER A 130 11.07 -7.27 -19.93
N VAL A 131 9.81 -6.91 -20.19
CA VAL A 131 9.40 -5.95 -21.22
C VAL A 131 8.95 -4.67 -20.52
N GLY A 132 9.92 -3.78 -20.30
CA GLY A 132 9.74 -2.63 -19.41
C GLY A 132 9.63 -3.06 -17.95
N SER A 133 8.99 -2.22 -17.12
CA SER A 133 9.07 -2.35 -15.67
C SER A 133 7.84 -2.99 -15.01
N HIS A 134 6.78 -3.26 -15.79
CA HIS A 134 5.50 -3.79 -15.31
C HIS A 134 5.09 -5.11 -15.98
N TYR A 135 5.92 -5.64 -16.88
CA TYR A 135 5.60 -6.86 -17.62
C TYR A 135 6.85 -7.69 -17.84
N ALA A 136 6.72 -9.00 -17.69
CA ALA A 136 7.77 -9.96 -18.04
C ALA A 136 7.14 -11.25 -18.57
N VAL A 137 7.96 -12.06 -19.22
CA VAL A 137 7.68 -13.45 -19.56
C VAL A 137 8.76 -14.32 -18.94
N ALA A 138 8.38 -15.48 -18.44
CA ALA A 138 9.29 -16.43 -17.81
C ALA A 138 8.97 -17.85 -18.24
N ASN A 139 10.00 -18.65 -18.44
CA ASN A 139 9.92 -20.10 -18.56
C ASN A 139 10.86 -20.69 -17.52
N LEU A 140 10.32 -21.30 -16.48
CA LEU A 140 11.06 -21.87 -15.36
C LEU A 140 10.84 -23.38 -15.35
N SER A 141 11.82 -24.14 -15.83
CA SER A 141 11.76 -25.61 -15.92
C SER A 141 10.44 -26.17 -16.50
N GLY A 142 9.88 -25.50 -17.52
CA GLY A 142 8.63 -25.88 -18.19
C GLY A 142 7.39 -25.11 -17.74
N ILE A 143 7.45 -24.38 -16.62
CA ILE A 143 6.36 -23.52 -16.16
C ILE A 143 6.46 -22.16 -16.87
N LYS A 144 5.45 -21.84 -17.67
CA LYS A 144 5.35 -20.56 -18.39
C LYS A 144 4.56 -19.55 -17.55
N LEU A 145 5.19 -18.45 -17.18
CA LEU A 145 4.56 -17.33 -16.46
C LEU A 145 4.61 -16.07 -17.32
N SER A 146 3.64 -15.17 -17.11
CA SER A 146 3.62 -13.86 -17.76
C SER A 146 3.10 -12.76 -16.83
N GLY A 147 3.38 -11.51 -17.19
CA GLY A 147 2.88 -10.33 -16.49
C GLY A 147 3.37 -10.24 -15.04
N PHE A 148 2.43 -10.07 -14.11
CA PHE A 148 2.73 -9.85 -12.70
C PHE A 148 3.51 -10.99 -12.06
N PHE A 149 3.11 -12.25 -12.28
CA PHE A 149 3.78 -13.41 -11.68
C PHE A 149 5.19 -13.64 -12.26
N ALA A 150 5.41 -13.35 -13.54
CA ALA A 150 6.75 -13.38 -14.13
C ALA A 150 7.66 -12.29 -13.54
N MET A 151 7.13 -11.07 -13.30
CA MET A 151 7.87 -10.01 -12.64
C MET A 151 8.21 -10.39 -11.19
N LEU A 152 7.24 -10.90 -10.44
CA LEU A 152 7.48 -11.39 -9.08
C LEU A 152 8.60 -12.44 -9.07
N MET A 153 8.55 -13.41 -9.99
CA MET A 153 9.59 -14.43 -10.05
C MET A 153 10.96 -13.90 -10.41
N LYS A 154 11.04 -12.94 -11.34
CA LYS A 154 12.29 -12.23 -11.64
C LYS A 154 12.92 -11.64 -10.37
N HIS A 155 12.12 -10.97 -9.54
CA HIS A 155 12.65 -10.39 -8.30
C HIS A 155 13.06 -11.46 -7.28
N LEU A 156 12.31 -12.56 -7.14
CA LEU A 156 12.67 -13.65 -6.21
C LEU A 156 13.96 -14.36 -6.61
N VAL A 157 14.17 -14.63 -7.89
CA VAL A 157 15.43 -15.25 -8.38
C VAL A 157 16.62 -14.30 -8.16
N ASN A 158 16.45 -13.00 -8.41
CA ASN A 158 17.49 -12.02 -8.12
C ASN A 158 17.83 -11.96 -6.62
N LEU A 159 16.83 -12.05 -5.74
CA LEU A 159 17.04 -12.11 -4.29
C LEU A 159 17.82 -13.36 -3.88
N HIS A 160 17.50 -14.52 -4.46
CA HIS A 160 18.24 -15.76 -4.22
C HIS A 160 19.70 -15.66 -4.67
N TYR A 161 19.94 -15.11 -5.87
CA TYR A 161 21.29 -14.88 -6.38
C TYR A 161 22.11 -13.93 -5.47
N LEU A 162 21.51 -12.82 -5.05
CA LEU A 162 22.17 -11.84 -4.19
C LEU A 162 22.42 -12.35 -2.77
N TRP A 163 21.54 -13.23 -2.27
CA TRP A 163 21.79 -13.98 -1.03
C TRP A 163 23.09 -14.78 -1.14
N GLY A 164 23.25 -15.55 -2.23
CA GLY A 164 24.45 -16.35 -2.47
C GLY A 164 25.72 -15.51 -2.60
N ALA A 165 25.63 -14.35 -3.25
CA ALA A 165 26.80 -13.52 -3.53
C ALA A 165 27.29 -12.67 -2.34
N GLY A 166 26.38 -12.17 -1.50
CA GLY A 166 26.74 -11.21 -0.44
C GLY A 166 25.75 -11.13 0.72
N GLY A 167 24.94 -12.18 0.89
CA GLY A 167 24.03 -12.34 2.02
C GLY A 167 22.99 -11.24 2.14
N PHE A 168 22.61 -10.97 3.39
CA PHE A 168 21.49 -10.09 3.73
C PHE A 168 21.68 -8.63 3.26
N TYR A 169 22.92 -8.13 3.27
CA TYR A 169 23.22 -6.75 2.86
C TYR A 169 22.81 -6.49 1.41
N LEU A 170 23.16 -7.38 0.47
CA LEU A 170 22.81 -7.21 -0.93
C LEU A 170 21.31 -7.34 -1.17
N ILE A 171 20.64 -8.21 -0.43
CA ILE A 171 19.17 -8.34 -0.47
C ILE A 171 18.50 -7.05 -0.02
N PHE A 172 18.90 -6.52 1.14
CA PHE A 172 18.31 -5.29 1.64
C PHE A 172 18.57 -4.12 0.69
N LYS A 173 19.79 -4.02 0.14
CA LYS A 173 20.13 -3.01 -0.87
C LYS A 173 19.25 -3.13 -2.12
N TYR A 174 19.02 -4.35 -2.60
CA TYR A 174 18.16 -4.61 -3.75
C TYR A 174 16.68 -4.28 -3.48
N LEU A 175 16.13 -4.73 -2.33
CA LEU A 175 14.77 -4.43 -1.92
C LEU A 175 14.56 -2.91 -1.78
N SER A 176 15.52 -2.24 -1.14
CA SER A 176 15.56 -0.79 -1.00
C SER A 176 15.54 -0.09 -2.35
N HIS A 177 16.35 -0.54 -3.31
CA HIS A 177 16.38 0.05 -4.64
C HIS A 177 15.10 -0.21 -5.46
N GLU A 178 14.67 -1.47 -5.58
CA GLU A 178 13.61 -1.90 -6.51
C GLU A 178 12.18 -1.65 -6.00
N PHE A 179 11.98 -1.61 -4.69
CA PHE A 179 10.65 -1.48 -4.09
C PHE A 179 10.48 -0.17 -3.32
N PHE A 180 11.47 0.26 -2.54
CA PHE A 180 11.32 1.42 -1.64
C PHE A 180 11.81 2.75 -2.24
N ASN A 181 12.83 2.75 -3.10
CA ASN A 181 13.43 3.99 -3.60
C ASN A 181 13.26 4.21 -5.12
N ILE A 182 12.57 3.30 -5.80
CA ILE A 182 12.41 3.37 -7.25
C ILE A 182 11.56 4.56 -7.69
N LYS A 183 12.19 5.45 -8.47
CA LYS A 183 11.52 6.64 -9.00
C LYS A 183 10.46 6.29 -10.06
N ASP A 184 9.53 7.23 -10.26
CA ASP A 184 8.54 7.24 -11.33
C ASP A 184 7.60 6.03 -11.37
N ARG A 185 7.33 5.44 -10.19
CA ARG A 185 6.41 4.31 -10.03
C ARG A 185 6.80 3.13 -10.93
N ARG A 186 8.10 2.96 -11.19
CA ARG A 186 8.60 1.93 -12.12
C ARG A 186 8.55 0.51 -11.55
N SER A 187 8.39 0.31 -10.24
CA SER A 187 8.25 -1.04 -9.71
C SER A 187 7.08 -1.78 -10.36
N PHE A 188 7.12 -3.11 -10.42
CA PHE A 188 5.97 -3.88 -10.91
C PHE A 188 4.74 -3.75 -9.99
N VAL A 189 4.94 -3.34 -8.73
CA VAL A 189 3.89 -2.96 -7.77
C VAL A 189 3.58 -1.45 -7.79
N GLY A 190 4.06 -0.73 -8.81
CA GLY A 190 3.90 0.72 -8.95
C GLY A 190 4.71 1.51 -7.93
N GLY A 191 4.17 2.63 -7.45
CA GLY A 191 4.80 3.50 -6.47
C GLY A 191 4.26 3.36 -5.05
N HIS A 192 3.48 2.32 -4.75
CA HIS A 192 2.86 2.15 -3.42
C HIS A 192 3.88 2.00 -2.30
N LEU A 193 5.04 1.38 -2.59
CA LEU A 193 6.12 1.16 -1.64
C LEU A 193 7.23 2.24 -1.74
N SER A 194 7.21 3.07 -2.79
CA SER A 194 8.25 4.08 -3.06
C SER A 194 7.78 5.53 -2.92
N ALA A 195 6.88 5.77 -1.97
CA ALA A 195 6.50 7.14 -1.65
C ALA A 195 7.69 7.91 -1.05
N LYS A 196 7.91 9.16 -1.47
CA LYS A 196 9.06 10.01 -1.07
C LYS A 196 9.19 10.24 0.44
N SER A 197 8.05 10.27 1.13
CA SER A 197 7.97 10.16 2.58
C SER A 197 7.62 8.71 2.84
N ASN A 198 8.26 8.04 3.81
CA ASN A 198 8.03 6.64 4.15
C ASN A 198 6.64 6.45 4.82
N VAL A 199 5.59 6.89 4.13
CA VAL A 199 4.18 6.84 4.52
C VAL A 199 3.63 5.42 4.52
N LEU A 200 4.44 4.44 4.10
CA LEU A 200 4.11 3.03 4.24
C LEU A 200 3.80 2.67 5.70
N TRP A 201 4.60 3.20 6.63
CA TRP A 201 4.39 2.99 8.07
C TRP A 201 3.11 3.64 8.60
N LEU A 202 2.60 4.66 7.91
CA LEU A 202 1.34 5.30 8.27
C LEU A 202 0.11 4.51 7.84
N VAL A 203 0.25 3.47 6.99
CA VAL A 203 -0.89 2.66 6.54
C VAL A 203 -1.57 1.95 7.71
N CYS A 204 -0.80 1.37 8.63
CA CYS A 204 -1.35 0.70 9.81
C CYS A 204 -2.12 1.69 10.69
N LEU A 205 -1.53 2.86 10.95
CA LEU A 205 -2.18 3.93 11.71
C LEU A 205 -3.45 4.43 11.01
N ARG A 206 -3.43 4.55 9.68
CA ARG A 206 -4.55 5.01 8.85
C ARG A 206 -5.75 4.09 8.97
N VAL A 207 -5.50 2.79 8.78
CA VAL A 207 -6.52 1.75 8.88
C VAL A 207 -7.03 1.66 10.31
N TYR A 208 -6.14 1.73 11.31
CA TYR A 208 -6.52 1.65 12.71
C TYR A 208 -7.45 2.78 13.13
N ILE A 209 -7.07 4.05 12.90
CA ILE A 209 -7.93 5.21 13.20
C ILE A 209 -9.24 5.15 12.40
N GLY A 210 -9.19 4.73 11.13
CA GLY A 210 -10.39 4.56 10.32
C GLY A 210 -11.35 3.51 10.89
N VAL A 211 -10.84 2.37 11.37
CA VAL A 211 -11.65 1.33 12.04
C VAL A 211 -12.25 1.87 13.32
N LEU A 212 -11.52 2.64 14.12
CA LEU A 212 -12.03 3.19 15.37
C LEU A 212 -13.20 4.15 15.14
N TRP A 213 -13.08 5.09 14.20
CA TRP A 213 -14.19 5.97 13.82
C TRP A 213 -15.38 5.22 13.25
N LEU A 214 -15.13 4.20 12.42
CA LEU A 214 -16.19 3.36 11.87
C LEU A 214 -16.95 2.62 12.98
N LEU A 215 -16.23 2.03 13.94
CA LEU A 215 -16.84 1.34 15.07
C LEU A 215 -17.62 2.31 15.96
N GLU A 216 -17.10 3.50 16.22
CA GLU A 216 -17.76 4.51 17.04
C GLU A 216 -19.07 5.00 16.41
N GLY A 217 -19.04 5.30 15.10
CA GLY A 217 -20.25 5.68 14.37
C GLY A 217 -21.28 4.54 14.29
N LEU A 218 -20.83 3.29 14.12
CA LEU A 218 -21.73 2.13 14.10
C LEU A 218 -22.39 1.86 15.45
N LYS A 219 -21.66 2.01 16.58
CA LYS A 219 -22.24 1.93 17.93
C LYS A 219 -23.36 2.96 18.11
N LYS A 220 -23.11 4.22 17.72
CA LYS A 220 -24.11 5.30 17.84
C LYS A 220 -25.31 5.10 16.91
N LEU A 221 -25.09 4.51 15.72
CA LEU A 221 -26.14 4.15 14.78
C LEU A 221 -27.06 3.05 15.33
N VAL A 222 -26.48 1.97 15.86
CA VAL A 222 -27.23 0.81 16.36
C VAL A 222 -27.80 1.03 17.77
N GLY A 223 -27.16 1.87 18.59
CA GLY A 223 -27.43 1.96 20.02
C GLY A 223 -26.43 1.10 20.81
N GLU A 224 -25.83 1.67 21.84
CA GLU A 224 -24.75 1.06 22.63
C GLU A 224 -25.20 -0.23 23.33
N ASN A 225 -26.38 -0.21 23.95
CA ASN A 225 -26.95 -1.36 24.65
C ASN A 225 -27.25 -2.52 23.69
N THR A 226 -27.71 -2.19 22.48
CA THR A 226 -28.01 -3.19 21.46
C THR A 226 -26.72 -3.73 20.84
N TRP A 227 -25.71 -2.87 20.67
CA TRP A 227 -24.38 -3.23 20.19
C TRP A 227 -23.62 -4.15 21.14
N GLU A 228 -23.74 -3.95 22.45
CA GLU A 228 -23.10 -4.79 23.47
C GLU A 228 -23.77 -6.17 23.60
N LYS A 229 -25.10 -6.22 23.50
CA LYS A 229 -25.86 -7.47 23.56
C LYS A 229 -25.66 -8.35 22.31
N ALA A 230 -25.37 -7.75 21.16
CA ALA A 230 -25.15 -8.46 19.91
C ALA A 230 -23.73 -9.06 19.81
N LYS A 231 -23.59 -10.26 19.25
CA LYS A 231 -22.28 -10.94 19.06
C LYS A 231 -21.91 -11.05 17.58
N GLY A 232 -20.64 -10.80 17.25
CA GLY A 232 -20.09 -10.97 15.91
C GLY A 232 -20.80 -10.12 14.86
N LEU A 233 -21.06 -10.68 13.67
CA LEU A 233 -21.76 -9.98 12.57
C LEU A 233 -23.19 -9.56 12.95
N LYS A 234 -23.81 -10.15 13.98
CA LYS A 234 -25.16 -9.75 14.41
C LYS A 234 -25.20 -8.30 14.91
N LYS A 235 -24.06 -7.70 15.28
CA LYS A 235 -23.95 -6.28 15.63
C LYS A 235 -24.35 -5.33 14.50
N LEU A 236 -24.19 -5.77 13.25
CA LEU A 236 -24.52 -4.97 12.06
C LEU A 236 -25.93 -5.23 11.54
N THR A 237 -26.59 -6.31 12.00
CA THR A 237 -27.90 -6.75 11.50
C THR A 237 -29.00 -6.71 12.56
N SER A 238 -28.69 -6.30 13.79
CA SER A 238 -29.62 -6.29 14.94
C SER A 238 -30.68 -5.18 14.89
N GLY A 239 -30.77 -4.42 13.80
CA GLY A 239 -31.67 -3.27 13.69
C GLY A 239 -31.19 -2.06 14.50
N ILE A 240 -31.98 -1.00 14.50
CA ILE A 240 -31.72 0.22 15.28
C ILE A 240 -32.37 0.05 16.66
N GLY A 241 -31.54 0.03 17.70
CA GLY A 241 -31.96 -0.06 19.10
C GLY A 241 -32.63 1.22 19.61
N ASP A 242 -33.33 1.08 20.72
CA ASP A 242 -34.10 2.18 21.32
C ASP A 242 -33.22 3.32 21.83
N ASP A 243 -31.95 3.03 22.12
CA ASP A 243 -30.92 3.94 22.61
C ASP A 243 -30.03 4.54 21.50
N SER A 244 -30.36 4.28 20.23
CA SER A 244 -29.67 4.84 19.07
C SER A 244 -29.74 6.37 19.01
N TRP A 245 -28.62 7.00 18.61
CA TRP A 245 -28.50 8.44 18.40
C TRP A 245 -29.34 8.97 17.24
N VAL A 246 -29.83 8.07 16.37
CA VAL A 246 -30.60 8.42 15.18
C VAL A 246 -32.11 8.45 15.46
N LYS A 247 -32.55 7.84 16.57
CA LYS A 247 -33.96 7.70 16.91
C LYS A 247 -34.57 9.03 17.39
N LYS A 248 -35.80 9.32 16.94
CA LYS A 248 -36.53 10.55 17.32
C LYS A 248 -36.82 10.52 18.82
N GLY A 249 -36.57 11.65 19.50
CA GLY A 249 -36.79 11.81 20.95
C GLY A 249 -35.61 11.39 21.84
N ASN A 250 -34.55 10.80 21.29
CA ASN A 250 -33.39 10.35 22.06
C ASN A 250 -32.23 11.35 22.01
N VAL A 251 -32.32 12.42 22.79
CA VAL A 251 -31.23 13.41 22.92
C VAL A 251 -30.15 12.85 23.84
N LYS A 252 -28.93 12.67 23.32
CA LYS A 252 -27.77 12.15 24.07
C LYS A 252 -26.70 13.21 24.35
N MET A 253 -26.83 14.43 23.82
CA MET A 253 -25.83 15.49 24.02
C MET A 253 -25.86 16.00 25.47
N PRO A 254 -24.71 16.29 26.12
CA PRO A 254 -24.62 16.67 27.53
C PRO A 254 -24.98 18.15 27.79
N PHE A 255 -25.97 18.68 27.08
CA PHE A 255 -26.32 20.10 27.12
C PHE A 255 -27.61 20.32 27.91
N ASP A 256 -27.50 20.98 29.07
CA ASP A 256 -28.62 21.19 30.00
C ASP A 256 -29.85 21.84 29.36
N TRP A 257 -29.67 22.75 28.40
CA TRP A 257 -30.79 23.49 27.79
C TRP A 257 -31.64 22.63 26.85
N LEU A 258 -31.11 21.52 26.34
CA LEU A 258 -31.85 20.62 25.45
C LEU A 258 -32.92 19.80 26.19
N TYR A 259 -32.78 19.65 27.51
CA TYR A 259 -33.68 18.89 28.36
C TYR A 259 -34.73 19.76 29.06
N LYS A 260 -34.61 21.09 29.00
CA LYS A 260 -35.52 22.03 29.68
C LYS A 260 -36.91 22.17 29.04
N ALA A 261 -37.15 21.57 27.87
CA ALA A 261 -38.44 21.65 27.17
C ALA A 261 -39.48 20.62 27.66
N SER A 262 -39.12 19.66 28.53
CA SER A 262 -40.08 18.69 29.08
C SER A 262 -40.70 19.10 30.43
N GLU A 263 -40.33 20.24 31.01
CA GLU A 263 -40.87 20.74 32.28
C GLU A 263 -42.10 21.65 32.12
N SER A 264 -42.61 21.88 30.91
CA SER A 264 -43.87 22.63 30.72
C SER A 264 -45.13 21.78 30.98
N GLY A 265 -44.99 20.56 31.50
CA GLY A 265 -46.10 19.69 31.91
C GLY A 265 -46.40 19.71 33.42
N ASN A 266 -45.54 20.34 34.24
CA ASN A 266 -45.71 20.33 35.70
C ASN A 266 -46.68 21.40 36.23
N ASP A 267 -47.11 22.36 35.40
CA ASP A 267 -48.17 23.32 35.77
C ASP A 267 -49.55 22.67 35.90
N ALA A 268 -49.73 21.43 35.41
CA ALA A 268 -50.96 20.67 35.62
C ALA A 268 -51.03 19.96 36.99
N VAL A 269 -49.89 19.78 37.67
CA VAL A 269 -49.84 19.11 38.98
C VAL A 269 -50.15 20.10 40.11
N SER A 270 -49.84 21.39 39.93
CA SER A 270 -50.19 22.45 40.89
C SER A 270 -51.70 22.72 40.97
N SER A 271 -52.44 22.46 39.89
CA SER A 271 -53.91 22.55 39.86
C SER A 271 -54.64 21.35 40.46
N ALA A 272 -53.96 20.20 40.62
CA ALA A 272 -54.55 19.01 41.22
C ALA A 272 -54.40 18.96 42.75
N SER A 273 -53.45 19.72 43.32
CA SER A 273 -53.17 19.72 44.76
C SER A 273 -54.19 20.48 45.62
N GLN A 274 -55.16 21.20 45.03
CA GLN A 274 -56.21 21.91 45.78
C GLN A 274 -57.52 21.13 45.94
N ALA A 275 -57.66 19.93 45.36
CA ALA A 275 -58.93 19.21 45.33
C ALA A 275 -58.95 17.84 46.05
N ALA A 276 -57.86 17.39 46.67
CA ALA A 276 -57.80 16.06 47.30
C ALA A 276 -57.54 16.14 48.81
N SER A 277 -58.61 16.18 49.59
CA SER A 277 -58.60 16.02 51.04
C SER A 277 -58.44 14.54 51.45
N ASN A 278 -57.27 13.94 51.22
CA ASN A 278 -56.92 12.63 51.79
C ASN A 278 -55.40 12.44 51.88
N ALA A 279 -54.86 12.60 53.08
CA ALA A 279 -53.41 12.59 53.35
C ALA A 279 -52.72 11.23 53.08
N ASN A 280 -53.46 10.12 53.08
CA ASN A 280 -52.87 8.79 52.85
C ASN A 280 -52.72 8.41 51.37
N ALA A 281 -53.52 8.98 50.46
CA ALA A 281 -53.40 8.69 49.02
C ALA A 281 -52.23 9.47 48.37
N VAL A 282 -51.86 10.62 48.95
CA VAL A 282 -50.74 11.43 48.47
C VAL A 282 -49.41 10.81 48.85
N ALA A 283 -49.30 10.16 50.01
CA ALA A 283 -48.07 9.49 50.43
C ALA A 283 -47.73 8.29 49.52
N ASP A 284 -48.73 7.47 49.15
CA ASP A 284 -48.52 6.33 48.24
C ASP A 284 -48.34 6.76 46.78
N ALA A 285 -49.00 7.83 46.34
CA ALA A 285 -48.78 8.40 44.99
C ALA A 285 -47.42 9.10 44.87
N VAL A 286 -46.93 9.74 45.93
CA VAL A 286 -45.60 10.37 45.95
C VAL A 286 -44.50 9.32 46.13
N ALA A 287 -44.72 8.26 46.91
CA ALA A 287 -43.78 7.14 47.04
C ALA A 287 -43.68 6.30 45.76
N SER A 288 -44.79 6.08 45.06
CA SER A 288 -44.78 5.43 43.74
C SER A 288 -44.24 6.34 42.64
N ALA A 289 -44.48 7.67 42.68
CA ALA A 289 -43.86 8.62 41.75
C ALA A 289 -42.36 8.84 41.99
N SER A 290 -41.88 8.73 43.24
CA SER A 290 -40.45 8.79 43.55
C SER A 290 -39.70 7.46 43.32
N GLN A 291 -40.42 6.34 43.17
CA GLN A 291 -39.86 5.07 42.67
C GLN A 291 -40.07 4.84 41.17
N SER A 292 -41.05 5.48 40.53
CA SER A 292 -41.27 5.39 39.07
C SER A 292 -40.65 6.56 38.28
N GLY A 293 -40.16 7.60 38.95
CA GLY A 293 -39.31 8.66 38.37
C GLY A 293 -37.81 8.39 38.48
N ALA A 294 -37.43 7.30 39.15
CA ALA A 294 -36.04 6.85 39.35
C ALA A 294 -35.71 5.57 38.55
N GLY A 295 -36.47 5.31 37.48
CA GLY A 295 -36.23 4.21 36.54
C GLY A 295 -35.93 4.77 35.15
N GLU A 296 -34.73 4.47 34.65
CA GLU A 296 -34.25 4.74 33.29
C GLU A 296 -33.85 6.19 32.95
N ALA A 297 -33.17 6.88 33.87
CA ALA A 297 -32.01 7.67 33.41
C ALA A 297 -30.94 6.65 32.98
N ALA A 298 -31.06 6.14 31.75
CA ALA A 298 -30.05 5.30 31.14
C ALA A 298 -28.69 5.95 31.38
N SER A 299 -27.80 5.22 32.04
CA SER A 299 -26.45 5.62 32.45
C SER A 299 -25.66 6.20 31.29
N ASN A 300 -25.82 7.50 31.02
CA ASN A 300 -24.89 8.26 30.19
C ASN A 300 -23.71 8.66 31.11
N ALA A 301 -22.96 7.66 31.58
CA ALA A 301 -21.69 7.91 32.25
C ALA A 301 -20.67 8.31 31.18
N TRP A 302 -20.68 9.59 30.83
CA TRP A 302 -19.63 10.15 29.99
C TRP A 302 -18.29 9.91 30.67
N PRO A 303 -17.23 9.55 29.92
CA PRO A 303 -15.89 9.44 30.49
C PRO A 303 -15.50 10.76 31.13
N ASP A 304 -14.64 10.70 32.16
CA ASP A 304 -14.17 11.90 32.85
C ASP A 304 -13.61 12.90 31.83
N PRO A 305 -14.26 14.08 31.67
CA PRO A 305 -13.95 14.96 30.57
C PRO A 305 -12.57 15.58 30.77
N ILE A 306 -11.78 15.64 29.69
CA ILE A 306 -10.46 16.29 29.71
C ILE A 306 -10.57 17.74 30.20
N MET A 307 -11.63 18.43 29.79
CA MET A 307 -11.91 19.82 30.17
C MET A 307 -13.43 20.02 30.27
N LYS A 308 -13.86 20.85 31.22
CA LYS A 308 -15.25 21.31 31.30
C LYS A 308 -15.56 22.26 30.13
N MET A 309 -16.76 22.17 29.56
CA MET A 309 -17.15 23.00 28.42
C MET A 309 -16.93 24.51 28.69
N PRO A 310 -16.13 25.21 27.87
CA PRO A 310 -15.90 26.65 28.02
C PRO A 310 -17.15 27.49 27.70
N ASN A 311 -17.33 28.63 28.39
CA ASN A 311 -18.50 29.52 28.21
C ASN A 311 -18.66 30.06 26.77
N PHE A 312 -17.56 30.35 26.07
CA PHE A 312 -17.63 30.79 24.67
C PHE A 312 -18.19 29.68 23.77
N TYR A 313 -17.78 28.43 24.02
CA TYR A 313 -18.22 27.28 23.24
C TYR A 313 -19.68 26.93 23.54
N LYS A 314 -20.08 27.05 24.81
CA LYS A 314 -21.49 26.96 25.22
C LYS A 314 -22.38 27.93 24.43
N SER A 315 -21.96 29.20 24.33
CA SER A 315 -22.71 30.24 23.59
C SER A 315 -22.86 29.88 22.10
N ILE A 316 -21.81 29.31 21.50
CA ILE A 316 -21.85 28.85 20.11
C ILE A 316 -22.81 27.65 19.96
N MET A 317 -22.76 26.70 20.89
CA MET A 317 -23.59 25.50 20.85
C MET A 317 -25.08 25.80 21.11
N GLU A 318 -25.40 26.80 21.94
CA GLU A 318 -26.78 27.27 22.13
C GLU A 318 -27.37 27.89 20.87
N ILE A 319 -26.56 28.64 20.09
CA ILE A 319 -26.98 29.19 18.79
C ILE A 319 -27.15 28.09 17.75
N PHE A 320 -26.22 27.13 17.72
CA PHE A 320 -26.19 26.08 16.71
C PHE A 320 -27.23 24.96 16.96
N MET A 321 -27.48 24.61 18.22
CA MET A 321 -28.47 23.62 18.66
C MET A 321 -29.42 24.24 19.71
N PRO A 322 -30.39 25.06 19.27
CA PRO A 322 -31.30 25.75 20.19
C PRO A 322 -32.39 24.83 20.77
N ASN A 323 -32.70 23.70 20.12
CA ASN A 323 -33.77 22.79 20.52
C ASN A 323 -33.39 21.31 20.32
N ALA A 324 -34.17 20.42 20.94
CA ALA A 324 -33.96 18.97 20.90
C ALA A 324 -34.01 18.38 19.49
N ASP A 325 -34.89 18.89 18.61
CA ASP A 325 -35.03 18.39 17.24
C ASP A 325 -33.79 18.70 16.38
N VAL A 326 -33.23 19.91 16.51
CA VAL A 326 -31.97 20.29 15.83
C VAL A 326 -30.79 19.50 16.40
N ALA A 327 -30.78 19.23 17.71
CA ALA A 327 -29.76 18.38 18.32
C ALA A 327 -29.80 16.94 17.76
N ILE A 328 -30.99 16.35 17.61
CA ILE A 328 -31.15 15.02 16.99
C ILE A 328 -30.69 15.03 15.53
N TRP A 329 -31.03 16.08 14.77
CA TRP A 329 -30.54 16.23 13.40
C TRP A 329 -29.00 16.27 13.35
N PHE A 330 -28.38 17.04 14.25
CA PHE A 330 -26.92 17.13 14.34
C PHE A 330 -26.28 15.80 14.77
N GLN A 331 -26.88 15.07 15.72
CA GLN A 331 -26.42 13.73 16.10
C GLN A 331 -26.39 12.77 14.91
N ARG A 332 -27.42 12.80 14.05
CA ARG A 332 -27.45 12.00 12.82
C ARG A 332 -26.31 12.38 11.88
N PHE A 333 -26.05 13.66 11.72
CA PHE A 333 -24.92 14.15 10.92
C PHE A 333 -23.58 13.64 11.47
N VAL A 334 -23.37 13.72 12.80
CA VAL A 334 -22.17 13.21 13.46
C VAL A 334 -21.98 11.72 13.18
N VAL A 335 -23.03 10.90 13.34
CA VAL A 335 -22.96 9.45 13.06
C VAL A 335 -22.55 9.17 11.61
N VAL A 336 -23.16 9.86 10.64
CA VAL A 336 -22.81 9.71 9.22
C VAL A 336 -21.38 10.17 8.96
N ALA A 337 -20.94 11.27 9.57
CA ALA A 337 -19.59 11.77 9.44
C ALA A 337 -18.56 10.78 9.99
N GLU A 338 -18.79 10.19 11.17
CA GLU A 338 -17.89 9.21 11.79
C GLU A 338 -17.73 7.96 10.92
N ILE A 339 -18.85 7.40 10.44
CA ILE A 339 -18.83 6.25 9.52
C ILE A 339 -18.12 6.62 8.22
N GLY A 340 -18.46 7.77 7.62
CA GLY A 340 -17.90 8.23 6.35
C GLY A 340 -16.39 8.46 6.45
N MET A 341 -15.93 9.18 7.47
CA MET A 341 -14.50 9.39 7.74
C MET A 341 -13.77 8.07 7.98
N GLY A 342 -14.37 7.15 8.75
CA GLY A 342 -13.80 5.84 9.02
C GLY A 342 -13.55 5.04 7.73
N LEU A 343 -14.56 4.97 6.85
CA LEU A 343 -14.45 4.30 5.55
C LEU A 343 -13.42 4.98 4.62
N LEU A 344 -13.41 6.32 4.57
CA LEU A 344 -12.46 7.08 3.76
C LEU A 344 -11.00 6.82 4.20
N LEU A 345 -10.74 6.79 5.51
CA LEU A 345 -9.40 6.49 6.04
C LEU A 345 -9.00 5.03 5.77
N ILE A 346 -9.88 4.06 5.96
CA ILE A 346 -9.60 2.65 5.66
C ILE A 346 -9.23 2.49 4.17
N ALA A 347 -10.05 3.02 3.28
CA ALA A 347 -9.82 2.96 1.84
C ALA A 347 -8.61 3.81 1.39
N GLY A 348 -8.18 4.77 2.22
CA GLY A 348 -7.15 5.74 1.87
C GLY A 348 -7.59 6.69 0.76
N LEU A 349 -8.87 7.10 0.78
CA LEU A 349 -9.48 8.05 -0.16
C LEU A 349 -9.69 9.39 0.53
N PHE A 350 -9.24 10.48 -0.08
CA PHE A 350 -9.26 11.82 0.50
C PHE A 350 -8.67 11.86 1.91
N THR A 351 -7.58 11.11 2.12
CA THR A 351 -7.03 10.84 3.45
C THR A 351 -6.71 12.13 4.20
N TRP A 352 -6.17 13.14 3.51
CA TRP A 352 -5.89 14.43 4.13
C TRP A 352 -7.15 15.10 4.68
N LEU A 353 -8.24 15.12 3.91
CA LEU A 353 -9.52 15.73 4.32
C LEU A 353 -10.17 14.93 5.44
N ALA A 354 -10.20 13.60 5.32
CA ALA A 354 -10.75 12.72 6.36
C ALA A 354 -9.95 12.83 7.68
N SER A 355 -8.63 12.95 7.61
CA SER A 355 -7.79 13.20 8.78
C SER A 355 -8.00 14.60 9.37
N ALA A 356 -8.12 15.65 8.55
CA ALA A 356 -8.44 16.99 9.03
C ALA A 356 -9.81 17.03 9.74
N ALA A 357 -10.81 16.37 9.17
CA ALA A 357 -12.14 16.23 9.76
C ALA A 357 -12.08 15.42 11.07
N SER A 358 -11.30 14.34 11.13
CA SER A 358 -11.05 13.58 12.36
C SER A 358 -10.41 14.45 13.45
N ALA A 359 -9.38 15.24 13.13
CA ALA A 359 -8.75 16.13 14.09
C ALA A 359 -9.73 17.20 14.60
N PHE A 360 -10.51 17.79 13.70
CA PHE A 360 -11.55 18.77 14.04
C PHE A 360 -12.63 18.17 14.97
N MET A 361 -13.08 16.94 14.69
CA MET A 361 -14.08 16.25 15.49
C MET A 361 -13.58 15.95 16.91
N VAL A 362 -12.32 15.51 17.06
CA VAL A 362 -11.73 15.30 18.39
C VAL A 362 -11.69 16.61 19.19
N VAL A 363 -11.29 17.71 18.57
CA VAL A 363 -11.30 19.03 19.22
C VAL A 363 -12.71 19.41 19.67
N ASN A 364 -13.73 19.21 18.81
CA ASN A 364 -15.11 19.51 19.18
C ASN A 364 -15.62 18.64 20.35
N PHE A 365 -15.26 17.36 20.42
CA PHE A 365 -15.65 16.49 21.54
C PHE A 365 -14.95 16.87 22.85
N ILE A 366 -13.70 17.34 22.78
CA ILE A 366 -13.00 17.87 23.94
C ILE A 366 -13.67 19.16 24.42
N LEU A 367 -13.97 20.09 23.51
CA LEU A 367 -14.62 21.35 23.85
C LEU A 367 -16.05 21.19 24.35
N SER A 368 -16.79 20.18 23.88
CA SER A 368 -18.14 19.87 24.35
C SER A 368 -18.17 19.11 25.69
N GLY A 369 -17.02 18.73 26.24
CA GLY A 369 -16.94 17.94 27.47
C GLY A 369 -17.42 16.49 27.31
N MET A 370 -17.39 15.95 26.08
CA MET A 370 -17.84 14.60 25.75
C MET A 370 -16.68 13.60 25.60
N ALA A 371 -15.44 14.07 25.70
CA ALA A 371 -14.22 13.29 25.44
C ALA A 371 -13.37 13.05 26.70
N GLY A 372 -12.97 11.79 26.89
CA GLY A 372 -11.94 11.39 27.85
C GLY A 372 -10.53 11.47 27.27
N TRP A 373 -9.52 11.16 28.09
CA TRP A 373 -8.10 11.16 27.70
C TRP A 373 -7.75 10.13 26.61
N ASP A 374 -8.58 9.13 26.44
CA ASP A 374 -8.44 8.03 25.48
C ASP A 374 -8.57 8.45 24.02
N ILE A 375 -9.33 9.51 23.70
CA ILE A 375 -9.48 10.00 22.33
C ILE A 375 -8.40 11.00 21.92
N LEU A 376 -7.64 11.56 22.87
CA LEU A 376 -6.68 12.63 22.57
C LEU A 376 -5.61 12.21 21.57
N TRP A 377 -5.15 10.97 21.61
CA TRP A 377 -4.13 10.48 20.68
C TRP A 377 -4.64 10.40 19.23
N TYR A 378 -5.96 10.32 19.00
CA TYR A 378 -6.55 10.33 17.66
C TYR A 378 -6.25 11.65 16.95
N PHE A 379 -6.18 12.76 17.71
CA PHE A 379 -5.80 14.06 17.16
C PHE A 379 -4.38 14.00 16.57
N PHE A 380 -3.39 13.57 17.36
CA PHE A 380 -2.01 13.46 16.90
C PHE A 380 -1.87 12.45 15.75
N GLY A 381 -2.58 11.33 15.84
CA GLY A 381 -2.64 10.35 14.77
C GLY A 381 -3.20 10.92 13.47
N ALA A 382 -4.30 11.69 13.55
CA ALA A 382 -4.88 12.38 12.41
C ALA A 382 -3.91 13.38 11.78
N ILE A 383 -3.21 14.19 12.58
CA ILE A 383 -2.17 15.11 12.07
C ILE A 383 -1.06 14.33 11.34
N ALA A 384 -0.61 13.19 11.87
CA ALA A 384 0.40 12.37 11.19
C ALA A 384 -0.10 11.83 9.84
N LEU A 385 -1.38 11.42 9.75
CA LEU A 385 -1.97 10.90 8.51
C LEU A 385 -2.09 11.96 7.41
N MET A 386 -2.16 13.24 7.77
CA MET A 386 -2.13 14.36 6.81
C MET A 386 -0.81 14.45 6.04
N ALA A 387 0.25 13.73 6.45
CA ALA A 387 1.50 13.61 5.68
C ALA A 387 1.39 12.80 4.37
N GLY A 388 0.16 12.51 3.91
CA GLY A 388 -0.11 11.84 2.65
C GLY A 388 -0.22 10.32 2.76
N ALA A 389 -0.71 9.82 3.90
CA ALA A 389 -0.86 8.38 4.17
C ALA A 389 -1.74 7.62 3.16
N GLY A 390 -2.61 8.31 2.41
CA GLY A 390 -3.41 7.70 1.35
C GLY A 390 -2.61 7.27 0.11
N LYS A 391 -1.39 7.78 -0.08
CA LYS A 391 -0.57 7.49 -1.27
C LYS A 391 0.04 6.08 -1.25
N ALA A 392 0.27 5.50 -0.07
CA ALA A 392 0.70 4.12 0.08
C ALA A 392 -0.52 3.23 0.33
N LEU A 393 -0.69 2.19 -0.51
CA LEU A 393 -1.78 1.20 -0.38
C LEU A 393 -3.16 1.83 -0.12
N GLY A 394 -3.49 2.93 -0.82
CA GLY A 394 -4.74 3.66 -0.67
C GLY A 394 -5.20 4.26 -2.00
N LEU A 395 -6.48 4.61 -2.09
CA LEU A 395 -7.09 5.12 -3.32
C LEU A 395 -6.55 6.49 -3.76
N ASP A 396 -6.02 7.30 -2.85
CA ASP A 396 -5.36 8.58 -3.16
C ASP A 396 -4.17 8.39 -4.12
N TYR A 397 -3.57 7.19 -4.18
CA TYR A 397 -2.55 6.86 -5.16
C TYR A 397 -3.01 7.04 -6.62
N PHE A 398 -4.30 6.76 -6.89
CA PHE A 398 -4.93 6.86 -8.20
C PHE A 398 -5.72 8.17 -8.35
N VAL A 399 -6.49 8.53 -7.33
CA VAL A 399 -7.42 9.66 -7.37
C VAL A 399 -6.69 11.00 -7.36
N MET A 400 -5.65 11.16 -6.53
CA MET A 400 -4.95 12.46 -6.43
C MET A 400 -4.21 12.86 -7.71
N PRO A 401 -3.47 11.96 -8.41
CA PRO A 401 -2.90 12.29 -9.72
C PRO A 401 -3.96 12.59 -10.77
N TRP A 402 -5.08 11.86 -10.75
CA TRP A 402 -6.19 12.10 -11.67
C TRP A 402 -6.82 13.47 -11.46
N LEU A 403 -7.13 13.84 -10.21
CA LEU A 403 -7.60 15.18 -9.86
C LEU A 403 -6.60 16.25 -10.25
N LYS A 404 -5.30 16.06 -9.93
CA LYS A 404 -4.25 17.01 -10.34
C LYS A 404 -4.24 17.22 -11.85
N LYS A 405 -4.38 16.14 -12.64
CA LYS A 405 -4.44 16.23 -14.10
C LYS A 405 -5.71 16.95 -14.56
N LEU A 406 -6.86 16.68 -13.94
CA LEU A 406 -8.13 17.34 -14.26
C LEU A 406 -8.02 18.86 -14.04
N PHE A 407 -7.58 19.28 -12.85
CA PHE A 407 -7.37 20.69 -12.51
C PHE A 407 -6.29 21.36 -13.35
N SER A 408 -5.16 20.68 -13.59
CA SER A 408 -4.10 21.21 -14.43
C SER A 408 -4.55 21.40 -15.88
N ASN A 409 -5.31 20.46 -16.44
CA ASN A 409 -5.83 20.59 -17.80
C ASN A 409 -6.86 21.70 -17.91
N PHE A 410 -7.68 21.90 -16.87
CA PHE A 410 -8.64 22.98 -16.79
C PHE A 410 -7.96 24.36 -16.70
N TRP A 411 -6.93 24.48 -15.85
CA TRP A 411 -6.29 25.76 -15.57
C TRP A 411 -5.17 26.15 -16.56
N VAL A 412 -4.32 25.18 -16.94
CA VAL A 412 -3.10 25.41 -17.74
C VAL A 412 -3.25 24.88 -19.17
N GLY A 413 -4.27 24.06 -19.44
CA GLY A 413 -4.43 23.37 -20.73
C GLY A 413 -3.65 22.06 -20.82
N LYS A 414 -3.80 21.35 -21.95
CA LYS A 414 -3.12 20.06 -22.17
C LYS A 414 -1.70 20.31 -22.68
N PRO A 415 -0.66 19.75 -22.04
CA PRO A 415 0.71 19.87 -22.55
C PRO A 415 0.82 19.22 -23.93
N LYS A 416 1.42 19.93 -24.89
CA LYS A 416 1.76 19.42 -26.22
C LYS A 416 3.28 19.24 -26.32
N PRO A 417 3.78 18.13 -26.90
CA PRO A 417 5.19 18.00 -27.22
C PRO A 417 5.62 19.12 -28.18
N ILE A 418 6.81 19.68 -27.98
CA ILE A 418 7.36 20.75 -28.85
C ILE A 418 7.55 20.25 -30.30
N TYR A 419 7.66 18.94 -30.48
CA TYR A 419 7.90 18.29 -31.77
C TYR A 419 6.62 17.90 -32.54
N ASP A 420 5.44 18.03 -31.92
CA ASP A 420 4.17 17.98 -32.66
C ASP A 420 3.90 19.37 -33.27
N LYS A 421 4.61 19.68 -34.37
CA LYS A 421 4.32 20.86 -35.21
C LYS A 421 3.32 20.53 -36.31
#